data_AF-A0A353LLS0-F1
#
_entry.id   AF-A0A353LLS0-F1
#
_cell.length_a   1.000
_cell.length_b   1.000
_cell.length_c   1.000
_cell.angle_alpha   90.00
_cell.angle_beta   90.00
_cell.angle_gamma   90.00
#
_symmetry.space_group_name_H-M   'P 1'
#
loop_
_entity.id
_entity.type
_entity.pdbx_description
1 polymer ?
#
loop_
_entity_poly.entity_id
_entity_poly.type
_entity_poly.pdbx_seq_one_letter_code
_entity_poly.pdbx_strand_id
1 'polypeptide(L)' 'SVSLVIAGLIAKGETEINRVYHLDRGYERIEDKLSACGASIRRERV' A
#
# COMPACT_ATOMS: atom_id res chain seq x y z
N SER A 1 7.17 -5.46 3.84
CA SER A 1 6.28 -5.76 4.98
C SER A 1 5.03 -4.90 4.85
N VAL A 2 3.84 -5.44 5.16
CA VAL A 2 2.58 -4.67 5.19
C VAL A 2 2.62 -3.53 6.22
N SER A 3 3.42 -3.66 7.27
CA SER A 3 3.58 -2.61 8.29
C SER A 3 3.99 -1.25 7.70
N LEU A 4 4.79 -1.24 6.63
CA LEU A 4 5.20 0.00 5.96
C LEU A 4 4.03 0.67 5.24
N VAL A 5 3.08 -0.10 4.71
CA VAL A 5 1.88 0.43 4.06
C VAL A 5 1.04 1.19 5.10
N ILE A 6 0.82 0.58 6.26
CA ILE A 6 0.08 1.23 7.36
C ILE A 6 0.81 2.47 7.87
N ALA A 7 2.14 2.41 8.03
CA ALA A 7 2.93 3.57 8.42
C ALA A 7 2.81 4.71 7.39
N GLY A 8 2.82 4.40 6.09
CA GLY A 8 2.65 5.39 5.02
C GLY A 8 1.26 6.04 5.02
N LEU A 9 0.21 5.31 5.37
CA LEU A 9 -1.14 5.87 5.49
C LEU A 9 -1.29 6.88 6.65
N ILE A 10 -0.44 6.79 7.68
CA ILE A 10 -0.45 7.71 8.83
C ILE A 10 0.54 8.87 8.62
N ALA A 11 1.55 8.69 7.75
CA ALA A 11 2.57 9.68 7.49
C ALA A 11 1.98 10.98 6.91
N LYS A 12 2.63 12.11 7.22
CA LYS A 12 2.25 13.40 6.63
C LYS A 12 2.88 13.53 5.25
N GLY A 13 2.09 13.96 4.26
CA GLY A 13 2.54 14.11 2.88
C GLY A 13 2.40 12.83 2.07
N GLU A 14 3.22 12.67 1.04
CA GLU A 14 3.22 11.50 0.16
C GLU A 14 4.28 10.49 0.61
N THR A 15 3.91 9.21 0.61
CA THR A 15 4.83 8.10 0.91
C THR A 15 4.92 7.17 -0.30
N GLU A 16 6.12 6.98 -0.82
CA GLU A 16 6.39 6.02 -1.88
C GLU A 16 7.03 4.76 -1.31
N ILE A 17 6.46 3.58 -1.61
CA ILE A 17 6.97 2.28 -1.16
C ILE A 17 7.37 1.46 -2.37
N ASN A 18 8.66 1.17 -2.47
CA ASN A 18 9.25 0.44 -3.59
C ASN A 18 9.33 -1.08 -3.33
N ARG A 19 9.43 -1.86 -4.42
CA ARG A 19 9.59 -3.33 -4.41
C ARG A 19 8.48 -4.08 -3.64
N VAL A 20 7.23 -3.67 -3.85
CA VAL A 20 6.03 -4.20 -3.16
C VAL A 20 5.48 -5.53 -3.71
N TYR A 21 6.09 -6.11 -4.76
CA TYR A 21 5.62 -7.36 -5.39
C TYR A 21 5.56 -8.58 -4.46
N HIS A 22 6.34 -8.57 -3.37
CA HIS A 22 6.25 -9.63 -2.35
C HIS A 22 4.96 -9.57 -1.52
N LEU A 23 4.28 -8.41 -1.47
CA LEU A 23 3.02 -8.27 -0.73
C LEU A 23 1.89 -9.08 -1.36
N ASP A 24 1.91 -9.22 -2.68
CA ASP A 24 0.90 -9.98 -3.41
C ASP A 24 0.89 -11.45 -2.97
N ARG A 25 2.01 -11.96 -2.45
CA ARG A 25 2.06 -13.23 -1.72
C ARG A 25 1.44 -13.06 -0.31
N GLY A 26 0.14 -13.30 -0.22
CA GLY A 26 -0.62 -13.30 1.04
C GLY A 26 -1.49 -12.05 1.26
N TYR A 27 -1.24 -10.97 0.51
CA TYR A 27 -2.05 -9.76 0.50
C TYR A 27 -2.34 -9.31 -0.92
N GLU A 28 -2.85 -10.25 -1.72
CA GLU A 28 -3.27 -9.98 -3.09
C GLU A 28 -4.18 -8.74 -3.15
N ARG A 29 -3.81 -7.80 -4.03
CA ARG A 29 -4.55 -6.56 -4.29
C ARG A 29 -4.89 -5.79 -3.00
N ILE A 30 -3.93 -5.70 -2.08
CA ILE A 30 -4.12 -5.01 -0.80
C ILE A 30 -4.52 -3.54 -0.99
N GLU A 31 -4.01 -2.89 -2.03
CA GLU A 31 -4.37 -1.52 -2.39
C GLU A 31 -5.88 -1.39 -2.63
N ASP A 32 -6.52 -2.33 -3.31
CA ASP A 32 -7.95 -2.27 -3.58
C ASP A 32 -8.77 -2.49 -2.31
N LYS A 33 -8.32 -3.41 -1.45
CA LYS A 33 -8.97 -3.68 -0.16
C LYS A 33 -8.88 -2.48 0.78
N LEU A 34 -7.71 -1.85 0.86
CA LEU A 34 -7.51 -0.67 1.70
C LEU A 34 -8.25 0.55 1.13
N SER A 35 -8.25 0.74 -0.19
CA SER A 35 -9.03 1.79 -0.84
C SER A 35 -10.54 1.61 -0.64
N ALA A 36 -11.04 0.37 -0.65
CA ALA A 36 -12.43 0.07 -0.29
C ALA A 36 -12.76 0.43 1.18
N CYS A 37 -11.75 0.43 2.05
CA CYS A 37 -11.85 0.92 3.43
C CYS A 37 -11.60 2.44 3.56
N GLY A 38 -11.43 3.17 2.46
CA GLY A 38 -11.23 4.62 2.44
C GLY A 38 -9.77 5.08 2.53
N ALA A 39 -8.80 4.17 2.40
CA ALA A 39 -7.39 4.56 2.34
C ALA A 39 -7.08 5.27 1.02
N SER A 40 -6.34 6.38 1.08
CA SER A 40 -5.81 7.05 -0.11
C SER A 40 -4.51 6.36 -0.55
N ILE A 41 -4.63 5.30 -1.34
CA ILE A 41 -3.50 4.51 -1.83
C ILE A 41 -3.71 4.13 -3.29
N ARG A 42 -2.62 4.08 -4.07
CA ARG A 42 -2.61 3.61 -5.45
C ARG A 42 -1.34 2.81 -5.73
N ARG A 43 -1.45 1.78 -6.57
CA ARG A 43 -0.28 1.07 -7.08
C ARG A 43 0.12 1.69 -8.41
N GLU A 44 1.37 2.15 -8.50
CA GLU A 44 1.98 2.51 -9.77
C GLU A 44 2.77 1.32 -10.33
N ARG A 45 2.59 1.03 -11.62
CA ARG A 45 3.47 0.12 -12.36
C ARG A 45 4.56 0.97 -13.00
N VAL A 46 5.80 0.73 -12.59
CA VAL A 46 7.02 1.19 -13.28
C VAL A 46 7.60 0.03 -14.06
#